data_AF-A0A246GBB6-F1
#
_entry.id   AF-A0A246GBB6-F1
#
_cell.length_a   1.000
_cell.length_b   1.000
_cell.length_c   1.000
_cell.angle_alpha   90.00
_cell.angle_beta   90.00
_cell.angle_gamma   90.00
#
_symmetry.space_group_name_H-M   'P 1'
#
loop_
_entity.id
_entity.type
_entity.pdbx_description
1 polymer ?
#
loop_
_entity_poly.entity_id
_entity_poly.type
_entity_poly.pdbx_seq_one_letter_code
_entity_poly.pdbx_strand_id
1 'polypeptide(L)'
;MEKIKLSPFLNLEGIGAASGIIFHNKNLYIISDNSGFLFEYALESNQLSKHVLIPCATVNIEKKNKPDFEAITLKGTELHIFGSASTTKRNKKIIFNLDNSISTEIDYTPIYAELKNIFSISDEDLNIEGALYIENSLLLFQRGNSINSTNGIFNIRQSIKERNFDVSFHPITLPQIQHIETTFTDAIEIDEKIYFLATAEDTLSTYHDGDILGTILGIMNSRTFEIEKHILLSSNHKLEGITLFSKNKTELTFLVCEDNDTEELNTTIYKLIVNTEH
;
A
#
# COMPACT_ATOMS: atom_id res chain seq x y z
N MET A 1 -24.53 -1.79 15.16
CA MET A 1 -23.45 -0.99 14.54
C MET A 1 -22.15 -1.51 15.07
N GLU A 2 -21.28 -2.04 14.21
CA GLU A 2 -19.88 -2.28 14.59
C GLU A 2 -19.30 -0.98 15.11
N LYS A 3 -18.64 -1.04 16.26
CA LYS A 3 -17.90 0.11 16.79
C LYS A 3 -16.53 0.08 16.13
N ILE A 4 -16.29 1.01 15.22
CA ILE A 4 -14.93 1.27 14.71
C ILE A 4 -14.38 2.49 15.41
N LYS A 5 -13.09 2.42 15.73
CA LYS A 5 -12.37 3.52 16.37
C LYS A 5 -11.04 3.69 15.68
N LEU A 6 -10.88 4.83 15.00
CA LEU A 6 -9.60 5.33 14.53
C LEU A 6 -9.09 6.36 15.55
N SER A 7 -7.87 6.20 16.02
CA SER A 7 -7.24 7.15 16.94
C SER A 7 -5.73 7.20 16.74
N PRO A 8 -5.09 8.37 16.88
CA PRO A 8 -3.64 8.48 16.83
C PRO A 8 -2.97 7.51 17.80
N PHE A 9 -1.88 6.88 17.37
CA PHE A 9 -1.14 5.90 18.16
C PHE A 9 0.32 6.31 18.36
N LEU A 10 1.01 6.69 17.28
CA LEU A 10 2.41 7.15 17.30
C LEU A 10 2.57 8.29 16.30
N ASN A 11 3.48 9.22 16.61
CA ASN A 11 4.01 10.19 15.65
C ASN A 11 5.49 9.87 15.45
N LEU A 12 5.91 9.72 14.19
CA LEU A 12 7.27 9.34 13.84
C LEU A 12 7.94 10.47 13.06
N GLU A 13 8.88 11.14 13.73
CA GLU A 13 9.74 12.14 13.11
C GLU A 13 10.78 11.46 12.19
N GLY A 14 11.10 12.11 11.07
CA GLY A 14 12.10 11.65 10.11
C GLY A 14 11.55 10.82 8.94
N ILE A 15 10.23 10.61 8.87
CA ILE A 15 9.50 9.92 7.80
C ILE A 15 8.42 10.86 7.27
N GLY A 16 8.48 11.26 5.99
CA GLY A 16 7.40 11.98 5.32
C GLY A 16 6.69 11.06 4.33
N ALA A 17 5.45 11.38 3.96
CA ALA A 17 4.66 10.67 2.94
C ALA A 17 4.76 9.13 3.04
N ALA A 18 4.24 8.58 4.15
CA ALA A 18 4.32 7.15 4.42
C ALA A 18 3.27 6.40 3.62
N SER A 19 3.74 5.54 2.72
CA SER A 19 2.97 4.87 1.66
C SER A 19 2.85 3.35 1.85
N GLY A 20 3.11 2.87 3.06
CA GLY A 20 2.99 1.46 3.38
C GLY A 20 3.63 1.08 4.71
N ILE A 21 3.04 0.11 5.40
CA ILE A 21 3.45 -0.29 6.75
C ILE A 21 3.29 -1.80 6.96
N ILE A 22 4.28 -2.42 7.59
CA ILE A 22 4.22 -3.82 8.04
C ILE A 22 4.60 -3.90 9.52
N PHE A 23 3.75 -4.54 10.32
CA PHE A 23 4.06 -4.90 11.69
C PHE A 23 4.58 -6.33 11.75
N HIS A 24 5.80 -6.51 12.23
CA HIS A 24 6.39 -7.83 12.40
C HIS A 24 7.34 -7.86 13.59
N ASN A 25 7.21 -8.87 14.47
CA ASN A 25 8.07 -9.07 15.65
C ASN A 25 8.29 -7.81 16.51
N LYS A 26 7.21 -7.04 16.77
CA LYS A 26 7.22 -5.79 17.56
C LYS A 26 7.93 -4.59 16.89
N ASN A 27 8.30 -4.73 15.62
CA ASN A 27 8.81 -3.64 14.80
C ASN A 27 7.77 -3.20 13.77
N LEU A 28 7.78 -1.92 13.43
CA LEU A 28 7.10 -1.37 12.27
C LEU A 28 8.13 -1.15 11.16
N TYR A 29 7.81 -1.64 9.97
CA TYR A 29 8.58 -1.43 8.76
C TYR A 29 7.75 -0.54 7.85
N ILE A 30 8.26 0.66 7.55
CA ILE A 30 7.51 1.71 6.86
C ILE A 30 8.29 2.11 5.60
N ILE A 31 7.57 2.23 4.50
CA ILE A 31 8.09 2.80 3.25
C ILE A 31 7.51 4.21 3.05
N SER A 32 8.14 4.97 2.17
CA SER A 32 7.74 6.32 1.81
C SER A 32 7.96 6.53 0.32
N ASP A 33 7.01 7.20 -0.32
CA ASP A 33 7.01 7.44 -1.76
C ASP A 33 8.27 8.20 -2.22
N ASN A 34 8.73 9.12 -1.39
CA ASN A 34 9.79 10.08 -1.65
C ASN A 34 11.11 9.70 -0.95
N SER A 35 11.24 8.47 -0.45
CA SER A 35 12.44 8.00 0.24
C SER A 35 13.12 6.82 -0.43
N GLY A 36 14.45 6.79 -0.33
CA GLY A 36 15.27 5.63 -0.68
C GLY A 36 15.52 4.66 0.47
N PHE A 37 14.82 4.82 1.60
CA PHE A 37 15.01 4.01 2.80
C PHE A 37 13.77 3.17 3.14
N LEU A 38 14.02 2.04 3.81
CA LEU A 38 13.04 1.36 4.64
C LEU A 38 13.27 1.83 6.07
N PHE A 39 12.22 2.31 6.70
CA PHE A 39 12.25 2.76 8.09
C PHE A 39 11.83 1.61 9.00
N GLU A 40 12.65 1.30 10.00
CA GLU A 40 12.33 0.31 11.03
C GLU A 40 12.16 1.02 12.37
N TYR A 41 10.97 0.96 12.94
CA TYR A 41 10.66 1.50 14.25
C TYR A 41 10.41 0.37 15.25
N ALA A 42 11.31 0.26 16.24
CA ALA A 42 11.18 -0.71 17.32
C ALA A 42 10.26 -0.19 18.42
N LEU A 43 9.08 -0.81 18.60
CA LEU A 43 8.08 -0.34 19.56
C LEU A 43 8.56 -0.42 21.02
N GLU A 44 9.43 -1.38 21.35
CA GLU A 44 9.88 -1.58 22.73
C GLU A 44 10.93 -0.54 23.17
N SER A 45 11.83 -0.16 22.26
CA SER A 45 12.92 0.80 22.53
C SER A 45 12.60 2.21 22.07
N ASN A 46 11.50 2.42 21.34
CA ASN A 46 11.15 3.67 20.66
C ASN A 46 12.29 4.19 19.77
N GLN A 47 12.96 3.29 19.05
CA GLN A 47 14.09 3.62 18.20
C GLN A 47 13.71 3.51 16.72
N LEU A 48 14.00 4.57 15.97
CA LEU A 48 13.90 4.60 14.52
C LEU A 48 15.27 4.32 13.89
N SER A 49 15.33 3.32 13.01
CA SER A 49 16.48 2.96 12.19
C SER A 49 16.13 3.10 10.70
N LYS A 50 17.15 3.29 9.85
CA LYS A 50 16.97 3.39 8.40
C LYS A 50 17.81 2.34 7.69
N HIS A 51 17.21 1.62 6.78
CA HIS A 51 17.85 0.63 5.92
C HIS A 51 17.87 1.13 4.48
N VAL A 52 19.02 1.02 3.81
CA VAL A 52 19.18 1.51 2.44
C VAL A 52 18.46 0.57 1.45
N LEU A 53 17.50 1.09 0.69
CA LEU A 53 16.82 0.34 -0.37
C LEU A 53 17.44 0.57 -1.74
N ILE A 54 17.93 1.78 -2.02
CA ILE A 54 18.54 2.17 -3.29
C ILE A 54 19.90 2.84 -3.09
N PRO A 55 20.80 2.79 -4.09
CA PRO A 55 22.05 3.54 -4.05
C PRO A 55 21.80 5.04 -3.80
N CYS A 56 22.64 5.67 -2.98
CA CYS A 56 22.53 7.09 -2.63
C CYS A 56 21.16 7.47 -2.00
N ALA A 57 20.58 6.56 -1.23
CA ALA A 57 19.31 6.79 -0.52
C ALA A 57 19.31 8.10 0.27
N THR A 58 18.24 8.87 0.10
CA THR A 58 17.93 10.11 0.80
C THR A 58 16.43 10.15 1.10
N VAL A 59 16.00 11.15 1.86
CA VAL A 59 14.58 11.47 2.11
C VAL A 59 14.20 12.70 1.28
N ASN A 60 12.89 12.92 1.04
CA ASN A 60 12.40 14.03 0.21
C ASN A 60 13.06 14.08 -1.18
N ILE A 61 13.16 12.93 -1.83
CA ILE A 61 13.65 12.82 -3.21
C ILE A 61 12.66 13.53 -4.14
N GLU A 62 13.15 14.43 -4.98
CA GLU A 62 12.32 15.18 -5.92
C GLU A 62 11.39 14.27 -6.75
N LYS A 63 10.14 14.70 -6.99
CA LYS A 63 9.07 13.94 -7.69
C LYS A 63 9.52 13.25 -8.99
N LYS A 64 10.41 13.88 -9.76
CA LYS A 64 10.95 13.36 -11.03
C LYS A 64 11.99 12.23 -10.88
N ASN A 65 12.50 12.04 -9.68
CA ASN A 65 13.59 11.13 -9.33
C ASN A 65 13.20 10.10 -8.28
N LYS A 66 12.08 10.29 -7.56
CA LYS A 66 11.66 9.36 -6.51
C LYS A 66 11.42 7.94 -7.05
N PRO A 67 11.83 6.91 -6.29
CA PRO A 67 11.55 5.52 -6.62
C PRO A 67 10.05 5.21 -6.53
N ASP A 68 9.28 6.02 -5.77
CA ASP A 68 7.83 5.90 -5.65
C ASP A 68 7.46 4.52 -5.09
N PHE A 69 8.06 4.15 -3.97
CA PHE A 69 7.70 2.91 -3.29
C PHE A 69 6.32 3.10 -2.66
N GLU A 70 5.31 2.46 -3.25
CA GLU A 70 3.88 2.62 -2.88
C GLU A 70 3.23 1.31 -2.43
N ALA A 71 3.98 0.21 -2.40
CA ALA A 71 3.44 -1.06 -1.95
C ALA A 71 4.49 -1.91 -1.23
N ILE A 72 4.10 -2.51 -0.11
CA ILE A 72 4.93 -3.41 0.68
C ILE A 72 4.12 -4.63 1.14
N THR A 73 4.71 -5.82 1.10
CA THR A 73 4.12 -7.03 1.67
C THR A 73 5.19 -7.90 2.28
N LEU A 74 4.84 -8.65 3.33
CA LEU A 74 5.70 -9.66 3.94
C LEU A 74 5.46 -11.04 3.33
N LYS A 75 6.53 -11.77 3.03
CA LYS A 75 6.50 -13.19 2.67
C LYS A 75 7.61 -13.94 3.40
N GLY A 76 7.26 -14.75 4.40
CA GLY A 76 8.25 -15.40 5.25
C GLY A 76 9.05 -14.36 6.03
N THR A 77 10.37 -14.30 5.82
CA THR A 77 11.27 -13.29 6.42
C THR A 77 11.69 -12.20 5.42
N GLU A 78 11.00 -12.10 4.28
CA GLU A 78 11.31 -11.12 3.24
C GLU A 78 10.20 -10.08 3.11
N LEU A 79 10.57 -8.80 3.20
CA LEU A 79 9.74 -7.69 2.79
C LEU A 79 9.92 -7.46 1.28
N HIS A 80 8.81 -7.46 0.57
CA HIS A 80 8.75 -7.20 -0.87
C HIS A 80 8.16 -5.81 -1.06
N ILE A 81 8.96 -4.90 -1.60
CA ILE A 81 8.62 -3.49 -1.78
C ILE A 81 8.57 -3.21 -3.27
N PHE A 82 7.51 -2.55 -3.74
CA PHE A 82 7.28 -2.29 -5.16
C PHE A 82 7.19 -0.79 -5.39
N GLY A 83 7.85 -0.34 -6.46
CA GLY A 83 7.59 0.97 -7.02
C GLY A 83 6.27 0.98 -7.78
N SER A 84 5.64 2.14 -7.88
CA SER A 84 4.28 2.33 -8.42
C SER A 84 4.09 1.99 -9.89
N ALA A 85 5.16 1.79 -10.66
CA ALA A 85 5.14 1.50 -12.10
C ALA A 85 4.66 2.64 -13.03
N SER A 86 4.27 3.80 -12.50
CA SER A 86 3.77 4.94 -13.28
C SER A 86 4.83 5.64 -14.14
N THR A 87 6.11 5.37 -13.90
CA THR A 87 7.21 5.77 -14.80
C THR A 87 8.32 4.72 -14.80
N THR A 88 9.21 4.77 -15.79
CA THR A 88 10.33 3.82 -15.91
C THR A 88 11.25 3.79 -14.70
N LYS A 89 11.42 4.89 -13.97
CA LYS A 89 12.24 4.94 -12.74
C LYS A 89 11.59 4.22 -11.55
N ARG A 90 10.27 4.01 -11.62
CA ARG A 90 9.42 3.40 -10.59
C ARG A 90 9.19 1.91 -10.85
N ASN A 91 9.78 1.36 -11.90
CA ASN A 91 9.68 -0.06 -12.26
C ASN A 91 10.65 -0.94 -11.45
N LYS A 92 10.68 -0.76 -10.14
CA LYS A 92 11.61 -1.44 -9.24
C LYS A 92 10.86 -2.31 -8.24
N LYS A 93 11.47 -3.44 -7.89
CA LYS A 93 11.10 -4.20 -6.71
C LYS A 93 12.33 -4.37 -5.83
N ILE A 94 12.18 -4.13 -4.54
CA ILE A 94 13.20 -4.46 -3.54
C ILE A 94 12.74 -5.67 -2.74
N ILE A 95 13.66 -6.60 -2.49
CA ILE A 95 13.50 -7.66 -1.49
C ILE A 95 14.44 -7.32 -0.35
N PHE A 96 13.88 -7.07 0.84
CA PHE A 96 14.64 -6.82 2.06
C PHE A 96 14.47 -8.01 3.01
N ASN A 97 15.57 -8.66 3.37
CA ASN A 97 15.57 -9.80 4.26
C ASN A 97 15.67 -9.35 5.73
N LEU A 98 14.69 -9.73 6.55
CA LEU A 98 14.60 -9.33 7.96
C LEU A 98 15.66 -9.96 8.85
N ASP A 99 16.22 -11.12 8.48
CA ASP A 99 17.19 -11.85 9.31
C ASP A 99 18.61 -11.26 9.23
N ASN A 100 18.98 -10.68 8.08
CA ASN A 100 20.32 -10.17 7.82
C ASN A 100 20.37 -8.72 7.31
N SER A 101 19.22 -8.08 7.17
CA SER A 101 19.06 -6.69 6.70
C SER A 101 19.65 -6.42 5.31
N ILE A 102 19.77 -7.43 4.46
CA ILE A 102 20.23 -7.29 3.07
C ILE A 102 19.06 -6.91 2.18
N SER A 103 19.22 -5.84 1.40
CA SER A 103 18.33 -5.45 0.30
C SER A 103 18.85 -5.91 -1.05
N THR A 104 17.95 -6.41 -1.91
CA THR A 104 18.23 -6.76 -3.31
C THR A 104 17.25 -6.05 -4.21
N GLU A 105 17.75 -5.25 -5.15
CA GLU A 105 16.96 -4.62 -6.20
C GLU A 105 16.73 -5.58 -7.37
N ILE A 106 15.50 -5.61 -7.87
CA ILE A 106 15.06 -6.37 -9.03
C ILE A 106 14.40 -5.40 -10.00
N ASP A 107 14.86 -5.41 -11.25
CA ASP A 107 14.18 -4.70 -12.34
C ASP A 107 12.83 -5.37 -12.63
N TYR A 108 11.76 -4.64 -12.37
CA TYR A 108 10.38 -5.09 -12.57
C TYR A 108 9.79 -4.60 -13.90
N THR A 109 10.56 -3.87 -14.71
CA THR A 109 10.15 -3.35 -16.02
C THR A 109 9.57 -4.43 -16.94
N PRO A 110 10.18 -5.62 -17.10
CA PRO A 110 9.62 -6.65 -17.99
C PRO A 110 8.22 -7.10 -17.57
N ILE A 111 7.98 -7.16 -16.25
CA ILE A 111 6.72 -7.65 -15.69
C ILE A 111 5.64 -6.60 -15.88
N TYR A 112 5.92 -5.35 -15.52
CA TYR A 112 4.99 -4.25 -15.72
C TYR A 112 4.69 -4.01 -17.21
N ALA A 113 5.67 -4.17 -18.10
CA ALA A 113 5.43 -4.12 -19.54
C ALA A 113 4.51 -5.25 -20.02
N GLU A 114 4.65 -6.46 -19.48
CA GLU A 114 3.80 -7.60 -19.81
C GLU A 114 2.37 -7.40 -19.30
N LEU A 115 2.17 -6.90 -18.07
CA LEU A 115 0.85 -6.54 -17.54
C LEU A 115 0.16 -5.51 -18.43
N LYS A 116 0.87 -4.42 -18.78
CA LYS A 116 0.35 -3.38 -19.67
C LYS A 116 -0.07 -3.95 -21.03
N ASN A 117 0.75 -4.80 -21.61
CA ASN A 117 0.46 -5.42 -22.90
C ASN A 117 -0.74 -6.38 -22.84
N ILE A 118 -0.80 -7.28 -21.86
CA ILE A 118 -1.88 -8.28 -21.74
C ILE A 118 -3.24 -7.61 -21.50
N PHE A 119 -3.27 -6.58 -20.65
CA PHE A 119 -4.52 -5.94 -20.23
C PHE A 119 -4.79 -4.60 -20.93
N SER A 120 -3.98 -4.24 -21.92
CA SER A 120 -4.12 -3.00 -22.71
C SER A 120 -4.16 -1.72 -21.85
N ILE A 121 -3.32 -1.68 -20.82
CA ILE A 121 -3.17 -0.52 -19.92
C ILE A 121 -2.08 0.39 -20.50
N SER A 122 -2.34 1.70 -20.56
CA SER A 122 -1.36 2.66 -21.06
C SER A 122 -0.16 2.81 -20.12
N ASP A 123 0.92 3.44 -20.59
CA ASP A 123 2.09 3.69 -19.75
C ASP A 123 1.79 4.63 -18.58
N GLU A 124 0.83 5.53 -18.77
CA GLU A 124 0.39 6.52 -17.78
C GLU A 124 -0.65 5.97 -16.79
N ASP A 125 -1.29 4.85 -17.12
CA ASP A 125 -2.44 4.33 -16.38
C ASP A 125 -2.07 3.25 -15.37
N LEU A 126 -0.93 2.55 -15.52
CA LEU A 126 -0.48 1.56 -14.54
C LEU A 126 0.07 2.26 -13.28
N ASN A 127 -0.56 2.00 -12.14
CA ASN A 127 -0.19 2.59 -10.85
C ASN A 127 -0.48 1.59 -9.72
N ILE A 128 0.57 1.02 -9.12
CA ILE A 128 0.46 0.00 -8.08
C ILE A 128 0.59 0.64 -6.71
N GLU A 129 -0.43 0.49 -5.87
CA GLU A 129 -0.49 1.06 -4.51
C GLU A 129 -0.90 0.04 -3.45
N GLY A 130 -0.67 -1.23 -3.75
CA GLY A 130 -0.85 -2.28 -2.75
C GLY A 130 -0.28 -3.60 -3.27
N ALA A 131 0.21 -4.41 -2.35
CA ALA A 131 0.75 -5.72 -2.67
C ALA A 131 0.39 -6.71 -1.57
N LEU A 132 0.09 -7.95 -1.96
CA LEU A 132 -0.28 -8.98 -1.00
C LEU A 132 0.05 -10.36 -1.56
N TYR A 133 0.75 -11.19 -0.78
CA TYR A 133 0.88 -12.61 -1.10
C TYR A 133 -0.26 -13.40 -0.47
N ILE A 134 -1.06 -14.06 -1.31
CA ILE A 134 -2.10 -15.02 -0.89
C ILE A 134 -1.77 -16.37 -1.50
N GLU A 135 -1.57 -17.38 -0.65
CA GLU A 135 -1.14 -18.72 -1.04
C GLU A 135 0.11 -18.66 -1.96
N ASN A 136 -0.01 -19.04 -3.23
CA ASN A 136 1.07 -19.02 -4.23
C ASN A 136 0.96 -17.87 -5.24
N SER A 137 0.13 -16.86 -4.93
CA SER A 137 -0.15 -15.74 -5.83
C SER A 137 0.37 -14.43 -5.25
N LEU A 138 0.89 -13.55 -6.12
CA LEU A 138 1.10 -12.14 -5.83
C LEU A 138 -0.11 -11.37 -6.33
N LEU A 139 -0.79 -10.69 -5.43
CA LEU A 139 -1.81 -9.70 -5.77
C LEU A 139 -1.15 -8.32 -5.81
N LEU A 140 -1.39 -7.56 -6.88
CA LEU A 140 -1.02 -6.14 -6.98
C LEU A 140 -2.29 -5.32 -7.17
N PHE A 141 -2.46 -4.30 -6.33
CA PHE A 141 -3.63 -3.44 -6.33
C PHE A 141 -3.36 -2.22 -7.21
N GLN A 142 -4.12 -2.12 -8.28
CA GLN A 142 -4.05 -1.06 -9.27
C GLN A 142 -4.93 0.10 -8.84
N ARG A 143 -4.34 1.30 -8.73
CA ARG A 143 -5.03 2.56 -8.49
C ARG A 143 -5.56 3.14 -9.80
N GLY A 144 -6.88 3.29 -9.89
CA GLY A 144 -7.60 3.78 -11.06
C GLY A 144 -7.86 5.29 -11.04
N ASN A 145 -6.83 6.13 -10.88
CA ASN A 145 -7.00 7.58 -10.67
C ASN A 145 -6.95 8.44 -11.95
N SER A 146 -6.70 7.85 -13.12
CA SER A 146 -6.78 8.55 -14.41
C SER A 146 -8.17 8.38 -15.05
N ILE A 147 -8.52 9.24 -16.02
CA ILE A 147 -9.86 9.25 -16.65
C ILE A 147 -10.24 7.93 -17.35
N ASN A 148 -9.25 7.12 -17.74
CA ASN A 148 -9.45 5.82 -18.39
C ASN A 148 -8.93 4.66 -17.55
N SER A 149 -8.25 4.93 -16.43
CA SER A 149 -7.73 3.87 -15.56
C SER A 149 -8.85 3.29 -14.72
N THR A 150 -8.70 2.01 -14.36
CA THR A 150 -9.70 1.25 -13.62
C THR A 150 -9.05 0.66 -12.40
N ASN A 151 -9.69 0.82 -11.24
CA ASN A 151 -9.28 0.11 -10.03
C ASN A 151 -9.34 -1.39 -10.28
N GLY A 152 -8.37 -2.15 -9.76
CA GLY A 152 -8.41 -3.59 -9.93
C GLY A 152 -7.29 -4.33 -9.24
N ILE A 153 -7.33 -5.64 -9.37
CA ILE A 153 -6.36 -6.54 -8.76
C ILE A 153 -5.74 -7.39 -9.86
N PHE A 154 -4.43 -7.24 -10.06
CA PHE A 154 -3.66 -8.23 -10.80
C PHE A 154 -3.42 -9.43 -9.90
N ASN A 155 -3.72 -10.62 -10.39
CA ASN A 155 -3.42 -11.88 -9.71
C ASN A 155 -2.36 -12.61 -10.52
N ILE A 156 -1.12 -12.61 -10.01
CA ILE A 156 0.04 -13.20 -10.67
C ILE A 156 0.38 -14.52 -9.98
N ARG A 157 0.18 -15.63 -10.68
CA ARG A 157 0.46 -16.99 -10.21
C ARG A 157 1.75 -17.52 -10.83
N GLN A 158 2.51 -18.28 -10.03
CA GLN A 158 3.78 -18.94 -10.40
C GLN A 158 4.99 -18.00 -10.56
N SER A 159 6.16 -18.63 -10.74
CA SER A 159 7.46 -17.97 -10.73
C SER A 159 7.67 -17.12 -11.98
N ILE A 160 7.66 -15.81 -11.78
CA ILE A 160 7.96 -14.83 -12.82
C ILE A 160 9.37 -15.03 -13.42
N LYS A 161 10.30 -15.65 -12.68
CA LYS A 161 11.67 -15.94 -13.17
C LYS A 161 11.69 -16.87 -14.38
N GLU A 162 10.67 -17.69 -14.58
CA GLU A 162 10.60 -18.63 -15.70
C GLU A 162 9.84 -18.09 -16.91
N ARG A 163 9.30 -16.84 -16.84
CA ARG A 163 8.37 -16.26 -17.84
C ARG A 163 7.16 -17.15 -18.18
N ASN A 164 6.87 -18.12 -17.32
CA ASN A 164 5.64 -18.90 -17.29
C ASN A 164 4.88 -18.45 -16.06
N PHE A 165 4.23 -17.29 -16.13
CA PHE A 165 3.33 -16.85 -15.07
C PHE A 165 1.92 -16.70 -15.64
N ASP A 166 0.97 -17.22 -14.89
CA ASP A 166 -0.46 -17.10 -15.20
C ASP A 166 -0.94 -15.80 -14.53
N VAL A 167 -1.45 -14.86 -15.32
CA VAL A 167 -1.90 -13.57 -14.81
C VAL A 167 -3.34 -13.30 -15.22
N SER A 168 -4.14 -12.87 -14.26
CA SER A 168 -5.47 -12.29 -14.49
C SER A 168 -5.55 -10.88 -13.92
N PHE A 169 -6.44 -10.07 -14.48
CA PHE A 169 -6.81 -8.76 -13.94
C PHE A 169 -8.30 -8.79 -13.60
N HIS A 170 -8.61 -8.35 -12.39
CA HIS A 170 -9.97 -8.26 -11.88
C HIS A 170 -10.32 -6.79 -11.69
N PRO A 171 -11.05 -6.16 -12.62
CA PRO A 171 -11.56 -4.81 -12.43
C PRO A 171 -12.50 -4.77 -11.23
N ILE A 172 -12.36 -3.75 -10.39
CA ILE A 172 -13.17 -3.55 -9.19
C ILE A 172 -13.75 -2.15 -9.23
N THR A 173 -15.07 -2.03 -9.16
CA THR A 173 -15.72 -0.75 -8.88
C THR A 173 -15.70 -0.53 -7.38
N LEU A 174 -14.99 0.51 -6.95
CA LEU A 174 -14.84 0.83 -5.54
C LEU A 174 -15.98 1.75 -5.05
N PRO A 175 -16.28 1.76 -3.73
CA PRO A 175 -17.27 2.66 -3.18
C PRO A 175 -16.89 4.13 -3.40
N GLN A 176 -17.90 4.98 -3.58
CA GLN A 176 -17.70 6.41 -3.73
C GLN A 176 -17.78 7.13 -2.37
N ILE A 177 -16.97 8.18 -2.22
CA ILE A 177 -17.19 9.21 -1.19
C ILE A 177 -17.70 10.44 -1.92
N GLN A 178 -18.90 10.89 -1.56
CA GLN A 178 -19.65 11.91 -2.31
C GLN A 178 -19.85 11.50 -3.78
N HIS A 179 -19.08 12.06 -4.70
CA HIS A 179 -19.20 11.85 -6.14
C HIS A 179 -17.92 11.28 -6.77
N ILE A 180 -16.89 11.02 -5.97
CA ILE A 180 -15.60 10.51 -6.41
C ILE A 180 -15.48 9.04 -6.01
N GLU A 181 -15.15 8.20 -6.98
CA GLU A 181 -14.78 6.80 -6.72
C GLU A 181 -13.46 6.75 -5.95
N THR A 182 -13.44 5.99 -4.86
CA THR A 182 -12.19 5.77 -4.11
C THR A 182 -11.22 4.93 -4.94
N THR A 183 -9.92 5.07 -4.69
CA THR A 183 -8.89 4.22 -5.30
C THR A 183 -8.08 3.49 -4.25
N PHE A 184 -7.62 2.27 -4.55
CA PHE A 184 -6.81 1.49 -3.61
C PHE A 184 -5.56 2.25 -3.16
N THR A 185 -5.22 2.11 -1.88
CA THR A 185 -4.00 2.66 -1.29
C THR A 185 -3.21 1.69 -0.41
N ASP A 186 -3.81 0.58 0.05
CA ASP A 186 -3.09 -0.60 0.58
C ASP A 186 -4.07 -1.75 0.86
N ALA A 187 -3.58 -2.97 1.13
CA ALA A 187 -4.40 -4.11 1.53
C ALA A 187 -3.68 -5.18 2.35
N ILE A 188 -4.42 -5.89 3.20
CA ILE A 188 -3.95 -7.03 4.00
C ILE A 188 -4.98 -8.18 4.04
N GLU A 189 -4.51 -9.43 4.00
CA GLU A 189 -5.36 -10.60 4.21
C GLU A 189 -5.45 -11.01 5.69
N ILE A 190 -6.66 -11.28 6.17
CA ILE A 190 -6.94 -11.94 7.45
C ILE A 190 -8.14 -12.87 7.28
N ASP A 191 -7.99 -14.14 7.61
CA ASP A 191 -9.06 -15.15 7.61
C ASP A 191 -9.88 -15.20 6.31
N GLU A 192 -9.20 -15.35 5.17
CA GLU A 192 -9.82 -15.39 3.83
C GLU A 192 -10.59 -14.11 3.43
N LYS A 193 -10.33 -13.01 4.14
CA LYS A 193 -10.82 -11.67 3.79
C LYS A 193 -9.66 -10.73 3.53
N ILE A 194 -9.80 -9.92 2.50
CA ILE A 194 -8.91 -8.79 2.25
C ILE A 194 -9.54 -7.56 2.88
N TYR A 195 -8.81 -6.95 3.80
CA TYR A 195 -9.08 -5.62 4.33
C TYR A 195 -8.25 -4.64 3.52
N PHE A 196 -8.89 -3.70 2.84
CA PHE A 196 -8.20 -2.74 1.98
C PHE A 196 -8.53 -1.31 2.38
N LEU A 197 -7.56 -0.43 2.17
CA LEU A 197 -7.76 1.01 2.23
C LEU A 197 -8.03 1.53 0.82
N ALA A 198 -8.94 2.49 0.72
CA ALA A 198 -9.15 3.24 -0.50
C ALA A 198 -9.51 4.70 -0.21
N THR A 199 -8.89 5.63 -0.93
CA THR A 199 -9.02 7.07 -0.70
C THR A 199 -9.72 7.73 -1.89
N ALA A 200 -10.58 8.71 -1.62
CA ALA A 200 -11.17 9.56 -2.65
C ALA A 200 -10.41 10.90 -2.68
N GLU A 201 -9.78 11.18 -3.83
CA GLU A 201 -9.06 12.42 -4.11
C GLU A 201 -9.74 13.14 -5.28
N ASP A 202 -10.22 14.36 -5.06
CA ASP A 202 -10.80 15.20 -6.12
C ASP A 202 -9.68 15.95 -6.85
N THR A 203 -9.07 15.30 -7.84
CA THR A 203 -7.97 15.83 -8.64
C THR A 203 -8.40 16.95 -9.61
N LEU A 204 -9.70 17.23 -9.73
CA LEU A 204 -10.23 18.36 -10.51
C LEU A 204 -10.41 19.63 -9.68
N SER A 205 -10.24 19.54 -8.35
CA SER A 205 -10.27 20.70 -7.48
C SER A 205 -9.03 21.58 -7.70
N THR A 206 -9.10 22.86 -7.33
CA THR A 206 -8.07 23.87 -7.66
C THR A 206 -6.74 23.71 -6.91
N TYR A 207 -6.55 22.61 -6.16
CA TYR A 207 -5.33 22.29 -5.43
C TYR A 207 -4.42 21.38 -6.27
N HIS A 208 -3.10 21.55 -6.15
CA HIS A 208 -2.14 20.91 -7.05
C HIS A 208 -2.11 19.38 -7.00
N ASP A 209 -2.64 18.77 -5.93
CA ASP A 209 -2.73 17.31 -5.76
C ASP A 209 -4.19 16.83 -5.46
N GLY A 210 -5.18 17.72 -5.59
CA GLY A 210 -6.61 17.42 -5.35
C GLY A 210 -7.03 17.44 -3.87
N ASP A 211 -8.34 17.57 -3.62
CA ASP A 211 -8.87 17.55 -2.25
C ASP A 211 -9.09 16.12 -1.76
N ILE A 212 -8.53 15.76 -0.60
CA ILE A 212 -8.83 14.48 0.05
C ILE A 212 -10.25 14.53 0.62
N LEU A 213 -11.16 13.76 0.05
CA LEU A 213 -12.55 13.63 0.51
C LEU A 213 -12.72 12.58 1.61
N GLY A 214 -11.72 11.72 1.79
CA GLY A 214 -11.63 10.74 2.87
C GLY A 214 -11.11 9.38 2.44
N THR A 215 -10.96 8.49 3.43
CA THR A 215 -10.53 7.10 3.24
C THR A 215 -11.56 6.15 3.82
N ILE A 216 -11.82 5.05 3.11
CA ILE A 216 -12.61 3.92 3.57
C ILE A 216 -11.72 2.74 3.99
N LEU A 217 -12.25 1.91 4.88
CA LEU A 217 -11.87 0.52 5.03
C LEU A 217 -12.88 -0.32 4.25
N GLY A 218 -12.43 -1.04 3.23
CA GLY A 218 -13.20 -2.05 2.56
C GLY A 218 -12.87 -3.45 3.03
N ILE A 219 -13.83 -4.36 2.93
CA ILE A 219 -13.69 -5.78 3.23
C ILE A 219 -14.20 -6.53 2.01
N MET A 220 -13.35 -7.38 1.44
CA MET A 220 -13.72 -8.24 0.31
C MET A 220 -13.30 -9.68 0.54
N ASN A 221 -13.98 -10.60 -0.14
CA ASN A 221 -13.60 -12.01 -0.15
C ASN A 221 -12.24 -12.20 -0.83
N SER A 222 -11.29 -12.91 -0.21
CA SER A 222 -9.93 -13.02 -0.75
C SER A 222 -9.80 -13.90 -2.00
N ARG A 223 -10.84 -14.67 -2.34
CA ARG A 223 -10.88 -15.54 -3.52
C ARG A 223 -11.67 -14.96 -4.67
N THR A 224 -12.82 -14.33 -4.40
CA THR A 224 -13.70 -13.78 -5.43
C THR A 224 -13.50 -12.28 -5.69
N PHE A 225 -12.84 -11.58 -4.76
CA PHE A 225 -12.72 -10.11 -4.74
C PHE A 225 -14.06 -9.37 -4.67
N GLU A 226 -15.14 -10.05 -4.29
CA GLU A 226 -16.43 -9.42 -4.03
C GLU A 226 -16.34 -8.57 -2.76
N ILE A 227 -16.68 -7.28 -2.87
CA ILE A 227 -16.74 -6.35 -1.75
C ILE A 227 -17.96 -6.69 -0.89
N GLU A 228 -17.71 -7.18 0.32
CA GLU A 228 -18.75 -7.55 1.29
C GLU A 228 -19.23 -6.32 2.07
N LYS A 229 -18.31 -5.37 2.31
CA LYS A 229 -18.58 -4.20 3.17
C LYS A 229 -17.57 -3.07 2.92
N HIS A 230 -17.98 -1.84 3.20
CA HIS A 230 -17.07 -0.71 3.35
C HIS A 230 -17.53 0.23 4.46
N ILE A 231 -16.57 0.98 5.02
CA ILE A 231 -16.79 1.86 6.16
C ILE A 231 -15.90 3.10 6.02
N LEU A 232 -16.49 4.29 6.13
CA LEU A 232 -15.73 5.54 6.16
C LEU A 232 -14.88 5.63 7.44
N LEU A 233 -13.56 5.74 7.29
CA LEU A 233 -12.62 5.87 8.41
C LEU A 233 -12.34 7.33 8.75
N SER A 234 -12.17 8.14 7.72
CA SER A 234 -11.83 9.56 7.82
C SER A 234 -12.48 10.33 6.68
N SER A 235 -12.80 11.60 6.92
CA SER A 235 -13.30 12.55 5.91
C SER A 235 -12.23 13.48 5.34
N ASN A 236 -10.97 13.36 5.80
CA ASN A 236 -9.91 14.31 5.47
C ASN A 236 -8.47 13.75 5.58
N HIS A 237 -8.32 12.47 5.92
CA HIS A 237 -7.00 11.82 6.03
C HIS A 237 -6.86 10.87 4.85
N LYS A 238 -5.70 10.86 4.20
CA LYS A 238 -5.29 9.90 3.17
C LYS A 238 -4.46 8.83 3.84
N LEU A 239 -5.07 7.66 4.06
CA LEU A 239 -4.39 6.52 4.70
C LEU A 239 -3.86 5.58 3.60
N GLU A 240 -2.56 5.29 3.65
CA GLU A 240 -1.83 4.59 2.58
C GLU A 240 -1.02 3.39 3.08
N GLY A 241 -1.37 2.88 4.26
CA GLY A 241 -0.79 1.66 4.73
C GLY A 241 -1.66 1.00 5.78
N ILE A 242 -1.74 -0.32 5.77
CA ILE A 242 -2.49 -1.11 6.75
C ILE A 242 -1.74 -2.37 7.14
N THR A 243 -1.57 -2.58 8.44
CA THR A 243 -1.03 -3.83 8.98
C THR A 243 -1.82 -4.32 10.18
N LEU A 244 -1.91 -5.65 10.33
CA LEU A 244 -2.49 -6.26 11.51
C LEU A 244 -1.55 -6.06 12.71
N PHE A 245 -2.06 -5.48 13.78
CA PHE A 245 -1.34 -5.27 15.04
C PHE A 245 -1.64 -6.36 16.06
N SER A 246 -2.92 -6.68 16.21
CA SER A 246 -3.37 -7.75 17.08
C SER A 246 -4.73 -8.26 16.64
N LYS A 247 -4.97 -9.54 16.87
CA LYS A 247 -6.24 -10.21 16.63
C LYS A 247 -6.64 -10.97 17.89
N ASN A 248 -7.88 -10.78 18.32
CA ASN A 248 -8.54 -11.65 19.29
C ASN A 248 -9.84 -12.19 18.69
N LYS A 249 -10.67 -12.86 19.49
CA LYS A 249 -11.89 -13.52 18.97
C LYS A 249 -12.92 -12.54 18.40
N THR A 250 -12.94 -11.31 18.90
CA THR A 250 -14.04 -10.37 18.71
C THR A 250 -13.60 -9.06 18.07
N GLU A 251 -12.29 -8.89 17.89
CA GLU A 251 -11.69 -7.63 17.52
C GLU A 251 -10.40 -7.85 16.71
N LEU A 252 -10.29 -7.08 15.64
CA LEU A 252 -9.07 -6.85 14.89
C LEU A 252 -8.58 -5.44 15.20
N THR A 253 -7.30 -5.33 15.53
CA THR A 253 -6.63 -4.04 15.66
C THR A 253 -5.59 -3.94 14.56
N PHE A 254 -5.69 -2.88 13.78
CA PHE A 254 -4.73 -2.52 12.74
C PHE A 254 -3.92 -1.30 13.16
N LEU A 255 -2.73 -1.16 12.58
CA LEU A 255 -2.04 0.11 12.48
C LEU A 255 -2.12 0.59 11.03
N VAL A 256 -2.38 1.88 10.87
CA VAL A 256 -2.46 2.54 9.55
C VAL A 256 -1.59 3.78 9.52
N CYS A 257 -0.89 4.03 8.42
CA CYS A 257 -0.11 5.25 8.23
C CYS A 257 -0.86 6.26 7.37
N GLU A 258 -0.61 7.53 7.63
CA GLU A 258 -1.14 8.66 6.86
C GLU A 258 -0.03 9.23 5.97
N ASP A 259 -0.41 9.48 4.72
CA ASP A 259 0.24 10.49 3.89
C ASP A 259 -0.54 11.79 4.05
N ASN A 260 0.16 12.82 4.53
CA ASN A 260 -0.42 14.13 4.79
C ASN A 260 -0.20 15.12 3.64
N ASP A 261 0.32 14.64 2.49
CA ASP A 261 0.67 15.42 1.30
C ASP A 261 1.54 16.66 1.63
N THR A 262 2.39 16.56 2.67
CA THR A 262 3.34 17.60 3.04
C THR A 262 4.79 17.15 2.84
N GLU A 263 5.70 18.11 2.69
CA GLU A 263 7.15 17.84 2.69
C GLU A 263 7.71 17.63 4.11
N GLU A 264 6.87 17.71 5.15
CA GLU A 264 7.30 17.51 6.52
C GLU A 264 7.70 16.05 6.73
N LEU A 265 8.88 15.84 7.33
CA LEU A 265 9.34 14.52 7.73
C LEU A 265 8.67 14.11 9.05
N ASN A 266 7.36 13.99 9.03
CA ASN A 266 6.57 13.49 10.15
C ASN A 266 5.38 12.69 9.61
N THR A 267 5.19 11.47 10.13
CA THR A 267 4.03 10.64 9.81
C THR A 267 3.31 10.23 11.09
N THR A 268 1.98 10.25 11.03
CA THR A 268 1.12 9.75 12.10
C THR A 268 0.74 8.32 11.80
N ILE A 269 1.00 7.43 12.76
CA ILE A 269 0.45 6.07 12.77
C ILE A 269 -0.80 6.09 13.63
N TYR A 270 -1.92 5.65 13.07
CA TYR A 270 -3.19 5.51 13.77
C TYR A 270 -3.42 4.05 14.14
N LYS A 271 -4.13 3.85 15.25
CA LYS A 271 -4.69 2.56 15.63
C LYS A 271 -6.14 2.50 15.20
N LEU A 272 -6.46 1.49 14.41
CA LEU A 272 -7.80 1.21 13.90
C LEU A 272 -8.32 -0.07 14.55
N ILE A 273 -9.39 0.06 15.34
CA ILE A 273 -10.04 -1.07 16.01
C ILE A 273 -11.33 -1.40 15.26
N VAL A 274 -11.48 -2.67 14.86
CA VAL A 274 -12.64 -3.21 14.15
C VAL A 274 -13.21 -4.38 14.95
N ASN A 275 -14.44 -4.23 15.44
CA ASN A 275 -15.15 -5.33 16.11
C ASN A 275 -15.69 -6.31 15.06
N THR A 276 -15.39 -7.60 15.23
CA THR A 276 -15.81 -8.68 14.32
C THR A 276 -17.04 -9.43 14.82
N GLU A 277 -17.53 -9.15 16.02
CA GLU A 277 -18.78 -9.71 16.55
C GLU A 277 -20.03 -8.95 16.05
N HIS A 278 -21.07 -9.74 15.75
CA HIS A 278 -22.45 -9.31 15.60
C HIS A 278 -23.27 -9.83 16.79
#